data_AF-A0A533VAY4-F1
#
_entry.id   AF-A0A533VAY4-F1
#
_cell.length_a   1.000
_cell.length_b   1.000
_cell.length_c   1.000
_cell.angle_alpha   90.00
_cell.angle_beta   90.00
_cell.angle_gamma   90.00
#
_symmetry.space_group_name_H-M   'P 1'
#
loop_
_entity.id
_entity.type
_entity.pdbx_description
1 polymer ?
#
loop_
_entity_poly.entity_id
_entity_poly.type
_entity_poly.pdbx_seq_one_letter_code
_entity_poly.pdbx_strand_id
1 'polypeptide(L)'
;MKQLIIRIPIFGRTLALQLRTWIAKISTHYGVTNQTPDGYFIPMWDFAEDRDLDIIMQSLSKVQDEYGLSTIYVFQTYPTESYRAVCFDKFDFAKCVGIICMTDNVDFNYLRFIWIRKRFVLRLSNKIDREERLVGVLPSFKEKYEKSLDHQAVFSKFYSGIPKPTVDKVRVTLSKYESFR
;
A
#
# COMPACT_ATOMS: atom_id res chain seq x y z
N MET A 1 -10.21 -27.44 -9.03
CA MET A 1 -9.61 -26.79 -10.22
C MET A 1 -9.85 -27.71 -11.40
N LYS A 2 -10.62 -27.30 -12.41
CA LYS A 2 -10.83 -28.12 -13.61
C LYS A 2 -9.96 -27.60 -14.74
N GLN A 3 -9.25 -28.50 -15.39
CA GLN A 3 -8.36 -28.18 -16.50
C GLN A 3 -8.97 -28.74 -17.78
N LEU A 4 -9.23 -27.87 -18.75
CA LEU A 4 -9.65 -28.23 -20.09
C LEU A 4 -8.48 -27.93 -21.04
N ILE A 5 -8.05 -28.94 -21.79
CA ILE A 5 -7.05 -28.77 -22.84
C ILE A 5 -7.78 -28.91 -24.17
N ILE A 6 -7.87 -27.83 -24.93
CA ILE A 6 -8.41 -27.81 -26.29
C ILE A 6 -7.24 -27.95 -27.25
N ARG A 7 -7.26 -28.94 -28.13
CA ARG A 7 -6.22 -29.15 -29.15
C ARG A 7 -6.84 -28.96 -30.52
N ILE A 8 -6.33 -28.00 -31.29
CA ILE A 8 -6.80 -27.67 -32.62
C ILE A 8 -5.67 -27.95 -33.61
N PRO A 9 -5.80 -28.97 -34.48
CA PRO A 9 -4.84 -29.19 -35.54
C PRO A 9 -5.02 -28.12 -36.64
N ILE A 10 -3.94 -27.44 -36.99
CA ILE A 10 -3.91 -26.38 -38.01
C ILE A 10 -2.63 -26.57 -38.85
N PHE A 11 -2.78 -26.76 -40.17
CA PHE A 11 -1.68 -26.90 -41.15
C PHE A 11 -0.52 -27.81 -40.69
N GLY A 12 -0.85 -29.03 -40.25
CA GLY A 12 0.16 -30.01 -39.83
C GLY A 12 0.81 -29.75 -38.47
N ARG A 13 0.38 -28.73 -37.73
CA ARG A 13 0.77 -28.45 -36.34
C ARG A 13 -0.46 -28.50 -35.43
N THR A 14 -0.27 -28.62 -34.12
CA THR A 14 -1.37 -28.58 -33.13
C THR A 14 -1.23 -27.35 -32.25
N LEU A 15 -2.24 -26.48 -32.27
CA LEU A 15 -2.40 -25.44 -31.26
C LEU A 15 -3.08 -26.05 -30.04
N ALA A 16 -2.40 -26.06 -28.89
CA ALA A 16 -2.98 -26.50 -27.62
C ALA A 16 -3.31 -25.29 -26.75
N LEU A 17 -4.57 -25.15 -26.35
CA LEU A 17 -5.05 -24.10 -25.47
C LEU A 17 -5.43 -24.74 -24.12
N GLN A 18 -4.73 -24.36 -23.06
CA GLN A 18 -5.00 -24.84 -21.71
C GLN A 18 -5.85 -23.81 -20.96
N LEU A 19 -7.12 -24.13 -20.76
CA LEU A 19 -8.04 -23.35 -19.92
C LEU A 19 -8.08 -23.96 -18.52
N ARG A 20 -7.72 -23.16 -17.52
CA ARG A 20 -7.92 -23.50 -16.11
C ARG A 20 -9.13 -22.71 -15.60
N THR A 21 -10.14 -23.40 -15.11
CA THR A 21 -11.33 -22.76 -14.51
C THR A 21 -11.39 -23.04 -13.01
N TRP A 22 -11.82 -22.02 -12.27
CA TRP A 22 -12.08 -22.11 -10.84
C TRP A 22 -13.29 -21.22 -10.49
N ILE A 23 -14.07 -21.67 -9.50
CA ILE A 23 -15.14 -20.88 -8.91
C ILE A 23 -14.52 -20.20 -7.69
N ALA A 24 -14.30 -18.89 -7.77
CA ALA A 24 -13.79 -18.07 -6.67
C ALA A 24 -14.84 -17.04 -6.26
N LYS A 25 -14.90 -16.75 -4.96
CA LYS A 25 -15.71 -15.63 -4.47
C LYS A 25 -14.99 -14.34 -4.84
N ILE A 26 -15.65 -13.48 -5.61
CA ILE A 26 -15.12 -12.15 -5.94
C ILE A 26 -15.24 -11.27 -4.70
N SER A 27 -14.12 -10.75 -4.20
CA SER A 27 -14.12 -9.74 -3.15
C SER A 27 -13.70 -8.39 -3.74
N THR A 28 -14.55 -7.38 -3.55
CA THR A 28 -14.23 -5.99 -3.87
C THR A 28 -13.43 -5.36 -2.74
N HIS A 29 -12.33 -4.70 -3.08
CA HIS A 29 -11.47 -3.99 -2.15
C HIS A 29 -11.34 -2.53 -2.53
N TYR A 30 -11.28 -1.67 -1.51
CA TYR A 30 -11.05 -0.24 -1.65
C TYR A 30 -9.71 0.11 -1.04
N GLY A 31 -8.91 0.85 -1.79
CA GLY A 31 -7.65 1.40 -1.31
C GLY A 31 -7.52 2.88 -1.66
N VAL A 32 -6.66 3.58 -0.93
CA VAL A 32 -6.25 4.95 -1.23
C VAL A 32 -4.95 4.89 -2.02
N THR A 33 -4.89 5.59 -3.15
CA THR A 33 -3.62 5.75 -3.87
C THR A 33 -2.78 6.80 -3.16
N ASN A 34 -1.45 6.75 -3.30
CA ASN A 34 -0.59 7.77 -2.70
C ASN A 34 -0.41 9.05 -3.53
N GLN A 35 -1.04 9.14 -4.69
CA GLN A 35 -0.93 10.30 -5.57
C GLN A 35 -1.76 11.46 -5.03
N THR A 36 -1.15 12.65 -4.98
CA THR A 36 -1.80 13.88 -4.53
C THR A 36 -2.42 14.64 -5.73
N PRO A 37 -3.41 15.53 -5.49
CA PRO A 37 -4.08 16.27 -6.57
C PRO A 37 -3.16 17.16 -7.41
N ASP A 38 -2.07 17.63 -6.82
CA ASP A 38 -1.04 18.47 -7.40
C ASP A 38 0.10 17.68 -8.08
N GLY A 39 -0.05 16.36 -8.23
CA GLY A 39 0.88 15.52 -9.01
C GLY A 39 2.09 14.99 -8.23
N TYR A 40 2.12 15.19 -6.92
CA TYR A 40 3.11 14.58 -6.03
C TYR A 40 2.63 13.24 -5.47
N PHE A 41 3.46 12.63 -4.63
CA PHE A 41 3.29 11.31 -4.08
C PHE A 41 3.67 11.31 -2.60
N ILE A 42 2.91 10.59 -1.77
CA ILE A 42 3.29 10.38 -0.37
C ILE A 42 3.87 8.97 -0.15
N PRO A 43 4.85 8.79 0.75
CA PRO A 43 5.38 7.46 1.06
C PRO A 43 4.31 6.57 1.73
N MET A 44 4.14 5.37 1.18
CA MET A 44 3.25 4.34 1.73
C MET A 44 3.97 2.98 1.68
N TRP A 45 4.08 2.31 2.82
CA TRP A 45 4.75 1.02 2.96
C TRP A 45 3.74 -0.11 3.18
N ASP A 46 4.02 -1.27 2.58
CA ASP A 46 3.38 -2.57 2.91
C ASP A 46 4.53 -3.55 3.15
N PHE A 47 4.64 -4.05 4.38
CA PHE A 47 5.73 -4.91 4.79
C PHE A 47 5.40 -6.38 4.53
N ALA A 48 6.43 -7.20 4.36
CA ALA A 48 6.26 -8.64 4.32
C ALA A 48 5.56 -9.13 5.61
N GLU A 49 4.72 -10.15 5.48
CA GLU A 49 4.08 -10.80 6.64
C GLU A 49 5.15 -11.48 7.53
N ASP A 50 4.80 -11.76 8.79
CA ASP A 50 5.64 -12.42 9.80
C ASP A 50 6.94 -11.65 10.10
N ARG A 51 6.76 -10.36 10.43
CA ARG A 51 7.82 -9.43 10.83
C ARG A 51 7.48 -8.78 12.15
N ASP A 52 8.44 -8.71 13.07
CA ASP A 52 8.23 -8.02 14.34
C ASP A 52 8.06 -6.51 14.15
N LEU A 53 7.12 -5.92 14.89
CA LEU A 53 6.87 -4.47 14.87
C LEU A 53 8.15 -3.68 15.16
N ASP A 54 8.99 -4.13 16.09
CA ASP A 54 10.24 -3.45 16.46
C ASP A 54 11.21 -3.37 15.27
N ILE A 55 11.31 -4.43 14.46
CA ILE A 55 12.16 -4.46 13.26
C ILE A 55 11.63 -3.46 12.22
N ILE A 56 10.31 -3.43 12.03
CA ILE A 56 9.65 -2.47 11.14
C ILE A 56 9.91 -1.04 11.58
N MET A 57 9.73 -0.76 12.87
CA MET A 57 9.92 0.57 13.47
C MET A 57 11.38 1.03 13.34
N GLN A 58 12.35 0.15 13.58
CA GLN A 58 13.78 0.46 13.39
C GLN A 58 14.10 0.79 11.94
N SER A 59 13.55 0.03 10.98
CA SER A 59 13.78 0.30 9.56
C SER A 59 13.18 1.64 9.13
N LEU A 60 11.95 1.92 9.56
CA LEU A 60 11.29 3.21 9.31
C LEU A 60 12.03 4.38 9.95
N SER A 61 12.58 4.21 11.16
CA SER A 61 13.37 5.24 11.84
C SER A 61 14.62 5.62 11.04
N LYS A 62 15.33 4.64 10.46
CA LYS A 62 16.54 4.90 9.64
C LYS A 62 16.20 5.79 8.43
N VAL A 63 15.16 5.42 7.67
CA VAL A 63 14.76 6.20 6.49
C VAL A 63 14.12 7.54 6.89
N GLN A 64 13.44 7.62 8.04
CA GLN A 64 12.93 8.88 8.57
C GLN A 64 14.07 9.87 8.83
N ASP A 65 15.15 9.40 9.46
CA ASP A 65 16.31 10.25 9.76
C ASP A 65 17.11 10.62 8.51
N GLU A 66 17.37 9.65 7.63
CA GLU A 66 18.14 9.85 6.40
C GLU A 66 17.47 10.87 5.46
N TYR A 67 16.16 10.74 5.27
CA TYR A 67 15.43 11.62 4.36
C TYR A 67 14.84 12.86 5.05
N GLY A 68 14.83 12.90 6.39
CA GLY A 68 14.20 13.97 7.17
C GLY A 68 12.69 13.96 7.01
N LEU A 69 12.08 12.77 7.09
CA LEU A 69 10.63 12.61 6.97
C LEU A 69 9.92 13.14 8.22
N SER A 70 8.69 13.61 8.05
CA SER A 70 7.79 13.93 9.15
C SER A 70 7.29 12.65 9.86
N THR A 71 6.31 12.80 10.75
CA THR A 71 5.79 11.69 11.56
C THR A 71 5.29 10.54 10.68
N ILE A 72 5.77 9.32 10.97
CA ILE A 72 5.33 8.09 10.29
C ILE A 72 4.34 7.36 11.19
N TYR A 73 3.21 6.95 10.62
CA TYR A 73 2.17 6.19 11.31
C TYR A 73 2.20 4.74 10.82
N VAL A 74 2.18 3.79 11.75
CA VAL A 74 2.28 2.36 11.48
C VAL A 74 1.00 1.66 11.90
N PHE A 75 0.44 0.89 10.98
CA PHE A 75 -0.81 0.15 11.12
C PHE A 75 -0.54 -1.35 11.09
N GLN A 76 -1.39 -2.12 11.76
CA GLN A 76 -1.38 -3.58 11.72
C GLN A 76 -2.76 -4.10 11.32
N THR A 77 -2.78 -5.11 10.44
CA THR A 77 -3.95 -5.93 10.22
C THR A 77 -4.05 -7.03 11.28
N TYR A 78 -4.80 -6.84 12.36
CA TYR A 78 -4.99 -7.84 13.41
C TYR A 78 -5.87 -9.02 12.91
N PRO A 79 -5.59 -10.29 13.33
CA PRO A 79 -4.50 -10.75 14.21
C PRO A 79 -3.18 -11.07 13.50
N THR A 80 -3.02 -10.70 12.23
CA THR A 80 -1.82 -11.01 11.46
C THR A 80 -0.67 -10.05 11.75
N GLU A 81 0.57 -10.54 11.67
CA GLU A 81 1.78 -9.70 11.69
C GLU A 81 2.01 -9.09 10.30
N SER A 82 1.01 -8.33 9.83
CA SER A 82 1.03 -7.61 8.57
C SER A 82 0.96 -6.12 8.87
N TYR A 83 2.05 -5.42 8.57
CA TYR A 83 2.21 -4.01 8.91
C TYR A 83 2.21 -3.13 7.66
N ARG A 84 1.65 -1.94 7.80
CA ARG A 84 1.66 -0.87 6.80
C ARG A 84 2.10 0.41 7.45
N ALA A 85 2.65 1.33 6.67
CA ALA A 85 2.97 2.65 7.19
C ALA A 85 2.63 3.75 6.19
N VAL A 86 2.45 4.97 6.71
CA VAL A 86 2.26 6.17 5.90
C VAL A 86 3.01 7.36 6.51
N CYS A 87 3.62 8.15 5.63
CA CYS A 87 4.12 9.48 5.92
C CYS A 87 3.37 10.44 4.99
N PHE A 88 2.99 11.62 5.47
CA PHE A 88 2.19 12.54 4.66
C PHE A 88 3.01 13.53 3.84
N ASP A 89 4.34 13.49 3.92
CA ASP A 89 5.24 14.33 3.14
C ASP A 89 5.09 14.08 1.63
N LYS A 90 5.08 15.16 0.85
CA LYS A 90 4.99 15.11 -0.61
C LYS A 90 6.37 15.03 -1.25
N PHE A 91 6.52 14.08 -2.18
CA PHE A 91 7.71 13.89 -3.00
C PHE A 91 7.33 13.69 -4.47
N ASP A 92 8.29 13.89 -5.37
CA ASP A 92 8.17 13.32 -6.71
C ASP A 92 8.16 11.78 -6.65
N PHE A 93 7.68 11.14 -7.71
CA PHE A 93 7.53 9.69 -7.76
C PHE A 93 8.87 8.95 -7.56
N ALA A 94 9.95 9.43 -8.16
CA ALA A 94 11.24 8.74 -8.13
C ALA A 94 11.83 8.74 -6.72
N LYS A 95 11.77 9.88 -6.03
CA LYS A 95 12.20 10.02 -4.64
C LYS A 95 11.30 9.23 -3.69
N CYS A 96 9.99 9.23 -3.92
CA CYS A 96 9.07 8.39 -3.16
C CYS A 96 9.44 6.91 -3.28
N VAL A 97 9.69 6.40 -4.50
CA VAL A 97 10.15 5.02 -4.73
C VAL A 97 11.50 4.76 -4.06
N GLY A 98 12.45 5.70 -4.15
CA GLY A 98 13.75 5.59 -3.49
C GLY A 98 13.63 5.38 -1.98
N ILE A 99 12.80 6.17 -1.30
CA ILE A 99 12.53 6.02 0.14
C ILE A 99 12.03 4.61 0.47
N ILE A 100 11.03 4.12 -0.30
CA ILE A 100 10.46 2.79 -0.04
C ILE A 100 11.48 1.69 -0.30
N CYS A 101 12.27 1.77 -1.37
CA CYS A 101 13.31 0.78 -1.69
C CYS A 101 14.46 0.75 -0.67
N MET A 102 14.74 1.87 0.00
CA MET A 102 15.75 1.96 1.07
C MET A 102 15.21 1.49 2.43
N THR A 103 13.92 1.17 2.52
CA THR A 103 13.32 0.63 3.75
C THR A 103 13.41 -0.90 3.72
N ASP A 104 14.03 -1.47 4.74
CA ASP A 104 14.12 -2.92 4.91
C ASP A 104 12.73 -3.55 5.12
N ASN A 105 12.59 -4.83 4.77
CA ASN A 105 11.40 -5.67 5.00
C ASN A 105 10.13 -5.29 4.21
N VAL A 106 10.21 -4.35 3.27
CA VAL A 106 9.09 -4.07 2.36
C VAL A 106 8.79 -5.29 1.49
N ASP A 107 7.51 -5.61 1.28
CA ASP A 107 7.11 -6.73 0.43
C ASP A 107 7.57 -6.51 -1.04
N PHE A 108 8.37 -7.42 -1.57
CA PHE A 108 8.82 -7.37 -2.97
C PHE A 108 7.68 -7.41 -3.98
N ASN A 109 6.57 -8.10 -3.69
CA ASN A 109 5.39 -8.08 -4.54
C ASN A 109 4.75 -6.70 -4.56
N TYR A 110 4.70 -6.03 -3.41
CA TYR A 110 4.22 -4.66 -3.31
C TYR A 110 5.10 -3.73 -4.19
N LEU A 111 6.43 -3.80 -4.05
CA LEU A 111 7.39 -3.05 -4.90
C LEU A 111 7.20 -3.32 -6.39
N ARG A 112 7.03 -4.60 -6.78
CA ARG A 112 6.78 -4.98 -8.17
C ARG A 112 5.52 -4.33 -8.73
N PHE A 113 4.42 -4.31 -7.96
CA PHE A 113 3.18 -3.69 -8.40
C PHE A 113 3.26 -2.16 -8.47
N ILE A 114 4.02 -1.53 -7.58
CA ILE A 114 4.28 -0.07 -7.64
C ILE A 114 4.97 0.28 -8.95
N TRP A 115 6.00 -0.47 -9.33
CA TRP A 115 6.75 -0.20 -10.56
C TRP A 115 5.86 -0.29 -11.81
N ILE A 116 5.00 -1.31 -11.87
CA ILE A 116 4.07 -1.54 -12.98
C ILE A 116 2.98 -0.44 -13.03
N ARG A 117 2.43 -0.07 -11.87
CA ARG A 117 1.27 0.83 -11.79
C ARG A 117 1.63 2.31 -11.69
N LYS A 118 2.91 2.63 -11.43
CA LYS A 118 3.43 3.97 -11.17
C LYS A 118 2.69 4.72 -10.05
N ARG A 119 2.22 3.97 -9.04
CA ARG A 119 1.56 4.48 -7.83
C ARG A 119 1.53 3.41 -6.75
N PHE A 120 1.43 3.86 -5.51
CA PHE A 120 1.24 3.03 -4.34
C PHE A 120 -0.24 2.99 -3.97
N VAL A 121 -0.69 1.89 -3.39
CA VAL A 121 -2.08 1.74 -2.95
C VAL A 121 -2.09 1.01 -1.61
N LEU A 122 -2.57 1.67 -0.56
CA LEU A 122 -2.89 0.99 0.70
C LEU A 122 -4.37 0.69 0.76
N ARG A 123 -4.69 -0.52 1.20
CA ARG A 123 -6.07 -0.96 1.40
C ARG A 123 -6.66 -0.25 2.63
N LEU A 124 -7.87 0.26 2.50
CA LEU A 124 -8.65 0.82 3.60
C LEU A 124 -9.80 -0.11 4.02
N SER A 125 -10.26 -0.97 3.12
CA SER A 125 -11.31 -1.94 3.43
C SER A 125 -10.76 -3.11 4.27
N ASN A 126 -11.35 -3.35 5.43
CA ASN A 126 -11.04 -4.52 6.26
C ASN A 126 -11.30 -5.82 5.49
N LYS A 127 -10.45 -6.83 5.70
CA LYS A 127 -10.78 -8.21 5.34
C LYS A 127 -11.82 -8.71 6.35
N ILE A 128 -12.70 -9.63 5.94
CA ILE A 128 -13.64 -10.30 6.85
C ILE A 128 -12.84 -10.89 8.02
N ASP A 129 -13.31 -10.65 9.25
CA ASP A 129 -12.70 -11.06 10.52
C ASP A 129 -11.29 -10.48 10.79
N ARG A 130 -10.93 -9.38 10.14
CA ARG A 130 -9.70 -8.64 10.40
C ARG A 130 -9.97 -7.17 10.68
N GLU A 131 -9.13 -6.58 11.51
CA GLU A 131 -9.22 -5.18 11.90
C GLU A 131 -7.89 -4.49 11.63
N GLU A 132 -7.93 -3.29 11.05
CA GLU A 132 -6.75 -2.44 10.92
C GLU A 132 -6.63 -1.54 12.15
N ARG A 133 -5.49 -1.59 12.84
CA ARG A 133 -5.23 -0.79 14.06
C ARG A 133 -3.98 0.07 13.87
N LEU A 134 -4.00 1.29 14.39
CA LEU A 134 -2.78 2.08 14.56
C LEU A 134 -2.00 1.49 15.75
N VAL A 135 -0.78 1.01 15.50
CA VAL A 135 0.04 0.31 16.49
C VAL A 135 1.38 1.00 16.78
N GLY A 136 1.82 1.91 15.91
CA GLY A 136 3.06 2.64 16.08
C GLY A 136 2.98 4.06 15.54
N VAL A 137 3.69 4.96 16.20
CA VAL A 137 3.90 6.34 15.75
C VAL A 137 5.38 6.66 15.94
N LEU A 138 6.05 7.02 14.85
CA LEU A 138 7.43 7.50 14.84
C LEU A 138 7.40 9.02 14.70
N PRO A 139 7.41 9.78 15.82
CA PRO A 139 7.36 11.23 15.76
C PRO A 139 8.63 11.78 15.11
N SER A 140 8.49 12.86 14.35
CA SER A 140 9.62 13.62 13.82
C SER A 140 9.50 15.08 14.21
N PHE A 141 10.64 15.68 14.53
CA PHE A 141 10.76 17.12 14.78
C PHE A 141 11.34 17.86 13.57
N LYS A 142 11.57 17.14 12.47
CA LYS A 142 12.17 17.65 11.23
C LYS A 142 11.05 17.87 10.20
N GLU A 143 10.38 19.00 10.29
CA GLU A 143 9.27 19.35 9.39
C GLU A 143 9.77 19.98 8.10
N LYS A 144 10.44 19.17 7.27
CA LYS A 144 11.16 19.65 6.07
C LYS A 144 10.28 19.76 4.82
N TYR A 145 9.24 18.94 4.71
CA TYR A 145 8.46 18.78 3.49
C TYR A 145 7.02 19.23 3.67
N GLU A 146 6.41 19.69 2.58
CA GLU A 146 4.99 19.99 2.55
C GLU A 146 4.19 18.68 2.65
N LYS A 147 3.11 18.67 3.44
CA LYS A 147 2.28 17.49 3.67
C LYS A 147 1.03 17.47 2.80
N SER A 148 0.56 16.28 2.47
CA SER A 148 -0.76 16.08 1.89
C SER A 148 -1.84 16.01 2.96
N LEU A 149 -2.48 17.15 3.23
CA LEU A 149 -3.62 17.24 4.15
C LEU A 149 -4.81 16.39 3.67
N ASP A 150 -4.97 16.21 2.35
CA ASP A 150 -5.99 15.34 1.76
C ASP A 150 -5.85 13.87 2.22
N HIS A 151 -4.64 13.33 2.20
CA HIS A 151 -4.38 11.97 2.70
C HIS A 151 -4.52 11.89 4.22
N GLN A 152 -3.98 12.88 4.94
CA GLN A 152 -4.12 12.93 6.39
C GLN A 152 -5.59 12.97 6.83
N ALA A 153 -6.45 13.70 6.11
CA ALA A 153 -7.91 13.74 6.32
C ALA A 153 -8.59 12.39 6.06
N VAL A 154 -8.08 11.60 5.12
CA VAL A 154 -8.60 10.25 4.84
C VAL A 154 -8.21 9.31 5.97
N PHE A 155 -6.91 9.21 6.26
CA PHE A 155 -6.41 8.26 7.25
C PHE A 155 -6.93 8.58 8.66
N SER A 156 -7.08 9.86 9.05
CA SER A 156 -7.68 10.25 10.33
C SER A 156 -9.17 9.90 10.51
N LYS A 157 -9.88 9.55 9.42
CA LYS A 157 -11.24 8.98 9.52
C LYS A 157 -11.23 7.50 9.90
N PHE A 158 -10.19 6.77 9.51
CA PHE A 158 -10.05 5.33 9.76
C PHE A 158 -9.25 5.04 11.03
N TYR A 159 -8.37 5.95 11.46
CA TYR A 159 -7.46 5.73 12.58
C TYR A 159 -7.49 6.91 13.56
N SER A 160 -7.91 6.65 14.80
CA SER A 160 -8.18 7.67 15.84
C SER A 160 -6.95 8.41 16.35
N GLY A 161 -5.73 7.88 16.16
CA GLY A 161 -4.48 8.52 16.60
C GLY A 161 -3.83 9.45 15.57
N ILE A 162 -4.45 9.66 14.40
CA ILE A 162 -3.92 10.58 13.39
C ILE A 162 -4.60 11.95 13.54
N PRO A 163 -3.84 13.05 13.66
CA PRO A 163 -4.42 14.39 13.77
C PRO A 163 -5.30 14.72 12.57
N LYS A 164 -6.49 15.24 12.84
CA LYS A 164 -7.45 15.65 11.81
C LYS A 164 -7.05 17.02 11.27
N PRO A 165 -6.70 17.15 9.97
CA PRO A 165 -6.40 18.44 9.38
C PRO A 165 -7.70 19.18 9.02
N THR A 166 -7.62 20.50 8.89
CA THR A 166 -8.70 21.30 8.32
C THR A 166 -8.61 21.26 6.80
N VAL A 167 -9.60 20.65 6.14
CA VAL A 167 -9.71 20.60 4.68
C VAL A 167 -11.17 20.81 4.25
N ASP A 168 -11.40 21.65 3.24
CA ASP A 168 -12.75 21.93 2.74
C ASP A 168 -13.34 20.72 1.99
N LYS A 169 -12.51 20.03 1.21
CA LYS A 169 -12.88 18.84 0.45
C LYS A 169 -11.68 17.93 0.27
N VAL A 170 -11.88 16.65 0.58
CA VAL A 170 -10.89 15.59 0.34
C VAL A 170 -10.84 15.23 -1.14
N ARG A 171 -9.65 15.25 -1.74
CA ARG A 171 -9.44 15.03 -3.18
C ARG A 171 -8.56 13.83 -3.53
N VAL A 172 -8.37 12.89 -2.60
CA VAL A 172 -7.57 11.68 -2.88
C VAL A 172 -8.22 10.80 -3.94
N THR A 173 -7.40 10.13 -4.74
CA THR A 173 -7.87 9.09 -5.65
C THR A 173 -8.05 7.77 -4.89
N LEU A 174 -9.24 7.17 -5.03
CA LEU A 174 -9.53 5.84 -4.52
C LEU A 174 -9.32 4.82 -5.63
N SER A 175 -8.71 3.70 -5.28
CA SER A 175 -8.55 2.53 -6.14
C SER A 175 -9.55 1.45 -5.71
N LYS A 176 -10.40 1.05 -6.65
CA LYS A 176 -11.24 -0.15 -6.51
C LYS A 176 -10.56 -1.28 -7.25
N TYR A 177 -10.36 -2.42 -6.60
CA TYR A 177 -9.91 -3.63 -7.28
C TYR A 177 -10.65 -4.85 -6.76
N GLU A 178 -10.78 -5.83 -7.64
CA GLU A 178 -11.40 -7.11 -7.36
C GLU A 178 -10.30 -8.15 -7.21
N SER A 179 -10.41 -9.01 -6.20
CA SER A 179 -9.52 -10.16 -6.06
C SER A 179 -10.31 -11.45 -6.01
N PHE A 180 -9.72 -12.49 -6.57
CA PHE A 180 -10.18 -13.86 -6.48
C PHE A 180 -9.57 -14.48 -5.22
N ARG A 181 -10.40 -14.99 -4.30
CA ARG A 181 -9.96 -15.93 -3.25
C ARG A 181 -10.32 -17.34 -3.65
#